data_AF-B8RIU6-F1
#
_entry.id   AF-B8RIU6-F1
#
_cell.length_a   1.000
_cell.length_b   1.000
_cell.length_c   1.000
_cell.angle_alpha   90.00
_cell.angle_beta   90.00
_cell.angle_gamma   90.00
#
_symmetry.space_group_name_H-M   'P 1'
#
loop_
_entity.id
_entity.type
_entity.pdbx_description
1 polymer ?
#
loop_
_entity_poly.entity_id
_entity_poly.type
_entity_poly.pdbx_seq_one_letter_code
_entity_poly.pdbx_strand_id
1 'polypeptide(L)'
;MELLKVSKDKRALKFLKRRLGTHIRAKRKREELSNILAHMRKAAHKTTKIKQLQYRGDRKVKGIRPSRTKGIQTKHTKFVRDLVREVVGHAPYEKRGMELLKVSKDKRALKFLKRRLGTHIRAKRKREELSNILAHMRKAAHK
;
A
#
# COMPACT_ATOMS: atom_id res chain seq x y z
N MET A 1 10.53 7.54 17.16
CA MET A 1 10.80 7.20 18.58
C MET A 1 9.51 6.66 19.18
N GLU A 2 9.52 5.40 19.57
CA GLU A 2 8.40 4.43 19.49
C GLU A 2 7.07 4.83 20.15
N LEU A 3 6.28 5.63 19.43
CA LEU A 3 4.86 5.75 19.65
C LEU A 3 4.15 4.96 18.55
N LEU A 4 3.29 4.02 18.96
CA LEU A 4 2.18 3.41 18.18
C LEU A 4 2.26 1.90 17.85
N LYS A 5 2.42 1.05 18.86
CA LYS A 5 1.60 -0.18 19.00
C LYS A 5 0.60 -0.12 20.16
N VAL A 6 0.31 1.08 20.68
CA VAL A 6 -0.42 1.29 21.94
C VAL A 6 -1.88 1.76 21.73
N SER A 7 -2.33 2.03 20.50
CA SER A 7 -3.61 2.72 20.29
C SER A 7 -4.86 1.87 20.56
N LYS A 8 -4.82 0.56 20.27
CA LYS A 8 -5.93 -0.37 20.57
C LYS A 8 -6.01 -0.67 22.07
N ASP A 9 -4.87 -0.78 22.73
CA ASP A 9 -4.75 -1.12 24.16
C ASP A 9 -5.21 0.00 25.09
N LYS A 10 -4.83 1.26 24.80
CA LYS A 10 -5.30 2.42 25.57
C LYS A 10 -6.80 2.67 25.37
N ARG A 11 -7.34 2.44 24.17
CA ARG A 11 -8.80 2.52 23.90
C ARG A 11 -9.57 1.46 24.67
N ALA A 12 -9.11 0.20 24.64
CA ALA A 12 -9.73 -0.89 25.37
C ALA A 12 -9.71 -0.65 26.90
N LEU A 13 -8.59 -0.17 27.44
CA LEU A 13 -8.46 0.18 28.85
C LEU A 13 -9.37 1.37 29.23
N LYS A 14 -9.48 2.39 28.37
CA LYS A 14 -10.36 3.55 28.59
C LYS A 14 -11.84 3.16 28.55
N PHE A 15 -12.21 2.23 27.66
CA PHE A 15 -13.56 1.66 27.57
C PHE A 15 -13.90 0.81 28.80
N LEU A 16 -13.01 -0.09 29.22
CA LEU A 16 -13.19 -0.93 30.40
C LEU A 16 -13.21 -0.10 31.69
N LYS A 17 -12.37 0.94 31.81
CA LYS A 17 -12.38 1.88 32.95
C LYS A 17 -13.70 2.65 33.05
N ARG A 18 -14.29 3.05 31.91
CA ARG A 18 -15.62 3.68 31.87
C ARG A 18 -16.75 2.76 32.34
N ARG A 19 -16.65 1.44 32.10
CA ARG A 19 -17.66 0.46 32.55
C ARG A 19 -17.44 -0.06 33.97
N LEU A 20 -16.19 -0.25 34.39
CA LEU A 20 -15.83 -0.93 35.65
C LEU A 20 -15.50 0.06 36.79
N GLY A 21 -15.53 1.36 36.50
CA GLY A 21 -15.35 2.46 37.46
C GLY A 21 -13.91 2.70 37.89
N THR A 22 -13.14 1.65 38.19
CA THR A 22 -11.76 1.77 38.69
C THR A 22 -10.73 1.23 37.71
N HIS A 23 -9.56 1.87 37.71
CA HIS A 23 -8.45 1.48 36.84
C HIS A 23 -7.90 0.08 37.16
N ILE A 24 -7.97 -0.33 38.43
CA ILE A 24 -7.50 -1.64 38.90
C ILE A 24 -8.39 -2.77 38.34
N ARG A 25 -9.71 -2.62 38.39
CA ARG A 25 -10.66 -3.60 37.84
C ARG A 25 -10.55 -3.71 36.32
N ALA A 26 -10.36 -2.59 35.63
CA ALA A 26 -10.13 -2.57 34.19
C ALA A 26 -8.82 -3.28 33.77
N LYS A 27 -7.76 -3.16 34.57
CA LYS A 27 -6.51 -3.91 34.35
C LYS A 27 -6.70 -5.41 34.56
N ARG A 28 -7.35 -5.84 35.65
CA ARG A 28 -7.64 -7.26 35.90
C ARG A 28 -8.49 -7.89 34.79
N LYS A 29 -9.56 -7.22 34.35
CA LYS A 29 -10.39 -7.69 33.22
C LYS A 29 -9.62 -7.76 31.90
N ARG A 30 -8.66 -6.87 31.68
CA ARG A 30 -7.78 -6.92 30.50
C ARG A 30 -6.82 -8.10 30.57
N GLU A 31 -6.25 -8.37 31.73
CA GLU A 31 -5.39 -9.54 31.97
C GLU A 31 -6.18 -10.84 31.80
N GLU A 32 -7.39 -10.94 32.33
CA GLU A 32 -8.30 -12.07 32.10
C GLU A 32 -8.58 -12.28 30.61
N LEU A 33 -8.97 -11.23 29.88
CA LEU A 33 -9.22 -11.32 28.43
C LEU A 33 -7.97 -11.70 27.64
N SER A 34 -6.80 -11.19 28.04
CA SER A 34 -5.52 -11.55 27.42
C SER A 34 -5.16 -13.01 27.68
N ASN A 35 -5.40 -13.50 28.90
CA ASN A 35 -5.16 -14.89 29.30
C ASN A 35 -6.11 -15.83 28.58
N ILE A 36 -7.39 -15.47 28.43
CA ILE A 36 -8.36 -16.22 27.63
C ILE A 36 -7.93 -16.27 26.16
N LEU A 37 -7.53 -15.15 25.57
CA LEU A 37 -7.03 -15.12 24.18
C LEU A 37 -5.75 -15.94 24.01
N ALA A 38 -4.85 -15.93 25.01
CA ALA A 38 -3.66 -16.76 25.02
C ALA A 38 -4.03 -18.25 25.11
N HIS A 39 -5.00 -18.61 25.95
CA HIS A 39 -5.51 -19.97 26.08
C HIS A 39 -6.20 -20.43 24.79
N MET A 40 -7.03 -19.60 24.17
CA MET A 40 -7.67 -19.87 22.87
C MET A 40 -6.65 -20.06 21.74
N ARG A 41 -5.57 -19.26 21.73
CA ARG A 41 -4.46 -19.42 20.76
C ARG A 41 -3.62 -20.66 21.00
N LYS A 42 -3.53 -21.12 22.26
CA LYS A 42 -2.74 -22.30 22.68
C LYS A 42 -3.55 -23.61 22.57
N ALA A 43 -4.88 -23.52 22.69
CA ALA A 43 -5.84 -24.59 22.45
C ALA A 43 -6.02 -24.91 20.95
N ALA A 44 -5.64 -23.99 20.05
CA ALA A 44 -5.50 -24.30 18.64
C ALA A 44 -4.30 -25.24 18.42
N HIS A 45 -4.47 -26.27 17.60
CA HIS A 45 -3.39 -27.19 17.22
C HIS A 45 -2.18 -26.41 16.68
N LYS A 46 -1.02 -26.57 17.33
CA LYS A 46 0.22 -25.91 16.93
C LYS A 46 0.73 -26.51 15.61
N THR A 47 0.28 -25.94 14.51
CA THR A 47 0.79 -26.26 13.17
C THR A 47 1.87 -25.26 12.76
N THR A 48 2.92 -25.74 12.09
CA THR A 48 3.86 -24.84 11.42
C THR A 48 3.10 -24.10 10.32
N LYS A 49 3.04 -22.76 10.39
CA LYS A 49 2.38 -21.98 9.35
C LYS A 49 3.13 -22.16 8.04
N ILE A 50 2.45 -22.67 7.01
CA ILE A 50 2.98 -22.69 5.65
C ILE A 50 3.31 -21.25 5.27
N LYS A 51 4.60 -20.97 5.04
CA LYS A 51 5.05 -19.65 4.59
C LYS A 51 4.36 -19.37 3.26
N GLN A 52 3.51 -18.34 3.22
CA GLN A 52 3.01 -17.84 1.94
C GLN A 52 4.19 -17.19 1.23
N LEU A 53 4.79 -17.91 0.26
CA LEU A 53 5.78 -17.33 -0.63
C LEU A 53 5.13 -16.18 -1.40
N GLN A 54 5.69 -14.99 -1.26
CA GLN A 54 5.29 -13.78 -1.95
C GLN A 54 6.39 -13.37 -2.92
N TYR A 55 6.00 -12.87 -4.08
CA TYR A 55 6.92 -12.29 -5.03
C TYR A 55 7.47 -10.97 -4.47
N ARG A 56 8.75 -10.94 -4.11
CA ARG A 56 9.43 -9.73 -3.64
C ARG A 56 10.27 -9.15 -4.78
N GLY A 57 9.65 -8.28 -5.57
CA GLY A 57 10.36 -7.46 -6.58
C GLY A 57 11.19 -8.30 -7.56
N ASP A 58 12.49 -8.03 -7.62
CA ASP A 58 13.32 -8.42 -8.77
C ASP A 58 13.79 -9.88 -8.76
N ARG A 59 13.67 -10.61 -7.63
CA ARG A 59 14.07 -12.02 -7.54
C ARG A 59 12.87 -12.95 -7.65
N LYS A 60 12.88 -13.79 -8.69
CA LYS A 60 11.90 -14.85 -8.91
C LYS A 60 12.01 -15.89 -7.79
N VAL A 61 11.08 -15.86 -6.85
CA VAL A 61 11.00 -16.86 -5.78
C VAL A 61 10.47 -18.18 -6.37
N LYS A 62 11.28 -19.25 -6.32
CA LYS A 62 10.86 -20.59 -6.73
C LYS A 62 9.77 -21.11 -5.77
N GLY A 63 8.74 -21.79 -6.30
CA GLY A 63 7.66 -22.38 -5.50
C GLY A 63 6.42 -21.51 -5.29
N ILE A 64 6.33 -20.34 -5.94
CA ILE A 64 5.07 -19.58 -6.00
C ILE A 64 4.10 -20.29 -6.97
N ARG A 65 2.85 -20.47 -6.54
CA ARG A 65 1.77 -21.00 -7.38
C ARG A 65 1.66 -20.18 -8.68
N PRO A 66 1.65 -20.81 -9.87
CA PRO A 66 1.59 -20.10 -11.15
C PRO A 66 0.43 -19.09 -11.25
N SER A 67 -0.74 -19.38 -10.67
CA SER A 67 -1.88 -18.45 -10.64
C SER A 67 -1.58 -17.10 -9.97
N ARG A 68 -0.66 -17.06 -9.00
CA ARG A 68 -0.24 -15.83 -8.30
C ARG A 68 0.81 -15.03 -9.08
N THR A 69 1.31 -15.56 -10.19
CA THR A 69 2.31 -14.87 -11.03
C THR A 69 1.68 -13.96 -12.09
N LYS A 70 0.35 -14.04 -12.28
CA LYS A 70 -0.39 -13.18 -13.21
C LYS A 70 -0.25 -11.71 -12.82
N GLY A 71 0.19 -10.88 -13.77
CA GLY A 71 0.36 -9.43 -13.59
C GLY A 71 1.74 -8.99 -13.11
N ILE A 72 2.67 -9.92 -12.88
CA ILE A 72 4.08 -9.60 -12.60
C ILE A 72 4.75 -9.09 -13.87
N GLN A 73 5.51 -8.01 -13.75
CA GLN A 73 6.28 -7.44 -14.85
C GLN A 73 7.59 -8.20 -15.02
N THR A 74 7.80 -8.78 -16.20
CA THR A 74 9.08 -9.40 -16.60
C THR A 74 9.95 -8.38 -17.35
N LYS A 75 11.27 -8.63 -17.45
CA LYS A 75 12.21 -7.77 -18.20
C LYS A 75 11.73 -7.53 -19.64
N HIS A 76 11.30 -8.58 -20.33
CA HIS A 76 10.77 -8.49 -21.69
C HIS A 76 9.50 -7.62 -21.77
N THR A 77 8.50 -7.87 -20.91
CA THR A 77 7.27 -7.07 -20.92
C THR A 77 7.49 -5.60 -20.55
N LYS A 78 8.50 -5.29 -19.72
CA LYS A 78 8.90 -3.92 -19.43
C LYS A 78 9.47 -3.24 -20.67
N PHE A 79 10.45 -3.87 -21.31
CA PHE A 79 11.08 -3.37 -22.53
C PHE A 79 10.06 -3.06 -23.63
N VAL A 80 9.16 -4.01 -23.93
CA VAL A 80 8.10 -3.81 -24.94
C VAL A 80 7.16 -2.66 -24.56
N ARG A 81 6.78 -2.52 -23.29
CA ARG A 81 5.90 -1.42 -22.84
C ARG A 81 6.57 -0.06 -22.93
N ASP A 82 7.87 0.01 -22.62
CA ASP A 82 8.64 1.25 -22.68
C ASP A 82 8.79 1.70 -24.15
N LEU A 83 9.11 0.77 -25.07
CA LEU A 83 9.17 1.02 -26.51
C LEU A 83 7.84 1.52 -27.09
N VAL A 84 6.72 0.85 -26.78
CA VAL A 84 5.41 1.28 -27.28
C VAL A 84 5.02 2.67 -26.78
N ARG A 85 5.41 3.03 -25.55
CA ARG A 85 5.14 4.37 -25.00
C ARG A 85 5.94 5.45 -25.67
N GLU A 86 7.17 5.16 -26.07
CA GLU A 86 8.01 6.07 -26.83
C GLU A 86 7.40 6.35 -28.21
N VAL A 87 6.95 5.30 -28.92
CA VAL A 87 6.36 5.41 -30.26
C VAL A 87 5.00 6.11 -30.24
N VAL A 88 4.10 5.71 -29.34
CA VAL A 88 2.70 6.21 -29.31
C VAL A 88 2.60 7.58 -28.60
N GLY A 89 3.51 7.86 -27.67
CA GLY A 89 3.50 9.08 -26.86
C GLY A 89 2.37 9.12 -25.82
N HIS A 90 1.95 10.34 -25.46
CA HIS A 90 1.00 10.60 -24.37
C HIS A 90 -0.41 10.91 -24.88
N ALA A 91 -1.41 10.33 -24.22
CA ALA A 91 -2.82 10.63 -24.50
C ALA A 91 -3.19 12.07 -24.06
N PRO A 92 -4.26 12.68 -24.63
CA PRO A 92 -4.65 14.06 -24.31
C PRO A 92 -4.91 14.32 -22.81
N TYR A 93 -5.49 13.36 -22.09
CA TYR A 93 -5.72 13.48 -20.65
C TYR A 93 -4.41 13.38 -19.85
N GLU A 94 -3.40 12.67 -20.36
CA GLU A 94 -2.09 12.55 -19.74
C GLU A 94 -1.30 13.83 -19.91
N LYS A 95 -1.35 14.43 -21.12
CA LYS A 95 -0.79 15.76 -21.40
C LYS A 95 -1.35 16.82 -20.43
N ARG A 96 -2.67 16.87 -20.28
CA ARG A 96 -3.32 17.76 -19.30
C ARG A 96 -2.91 17.46 -17.86
N GLY A 97 -2.73 16.18 -17.51
CA GLY A 97 -2.21 15.77 -16.21
C GLY A 97 -0.79 16.28 -15.96
N MET A 98 0.10 16.16 -16.96
CA MET A 98 1.47 16.65 -16.89
C MET A 98 1.55 18.17 -16.76
N GLU A 99 0.72 18.93 -17.49
CA GLU A 99 0.64 20.39 -17.35
C GLU A 99 0.32 20.81 -15.91
N LEU A 100 -0.67 20.16 -15.29
CA LEU A 100 -1.04 20.46 -13.90
C LEU A 100 0.09 20.13 -12.92
N LEU A 101 0.85 19.06 -13.18
CA LEU A 101 2.00 18.66 -12.37
C LEU A 101 3.22 19.58 -12.59
N LYS A 102 3.40 20.16 -13.79
CA LYS A 102 4.46 21.15 -14.04
C LYS A 102 4.27 22.43 -13.22
N VAL A 103 3.03 22.85 -13.01
CA VAL A 103 2.67 24.03 -12.18
C VAL A 103 2.53 23.65 -10.69
N SER A 104 2.97 22.46 -10.27
CA SER A 104 2.90 21.98 -8.88
C SER A 104 1.48 21.94 -8.29
N LYS A 105 0.45 21.79 -9.12
CA LYS A 105 -0.97 21.72 -8.69
C LYS A 105 -1.42 20.27 -8.46
N ASP A 106 -0.73 19.53 -7.59
CA ASP A 106 -0.91 18.08 -7.41
C ASP A 106 -2.31 17.65 -6.99
N LYS A 107 -2.96 18.42 -6.11
CA LYS A 107 -4.34 18.14 -5.66
C LYS A 107 -5.33 18.29 -6.81
N ARG A 108 -5.11 19.26 -7.71
CA ARG A 108 -5.93 19.48 -8.91
C ARG A 108 -5.67 18.39 -9.95
N ALA A 109 -4.40 18.02 -10.17
CA ALA A 109 -4.03 16.89 -11.03
C ALA A 109 -4.70 15.59 -10.56
N LEU A 110 -4.67 15.32 -9.25
CA LEU A 110 -5.30 14.13 -8.67
C LEU A 110 -6.83 14.13 -8.85
N LYS A 111 -7.50 15.27 -8.64
CA LYS A 111 -8.95 15.40 -8.89
C LYS A 111 -9.29 15.18 -10.37
N PHE A 112 -8.50 15.74 -11.28
CA PHE A 112 -8.68 15.56 -12.72
C PHE A 112 -8.50 14.08 -13.13
N LEU A 113 -7.40 13.44 -12.71
CA LEU A 113 -7.13 12.04 -13.01
C LEU A 113 -8.18 11.11 -12.38
N LYS A 114 -8.68 11.41 -11.18
CA LYS A 114 -9.78 10.66 -10.57
C LYS A 114 -11.06 10.76 -11.41
N ARG A 115 -11.39 11.94 -11.93
CA ARG A 115 -12.56 12.12 -12.81
C ARG A 115 -12.42 11.36 -14.14
N ARG A 116 -11.19 11.18 -14.65
CA ARG A 116 -10.93 10.43 -15.90
C ARG A 116 -10.82 8.91 -15.69
N LEU A 117 -10.19 8.45 -14.61
CA LEU A 117 -9.90 7.03 -14.33
C LEU A 117 -10.91 6.36 -13.36
N GLY A 118 -11.80 7.15 -12.76
CA GLY A 118 -12.85 6.72 -11.83
C GLY A 118 -12.39 6.60 -10.38
N THR A 119 -11.37 5.78 -10.10
CA THR A 119 -10.97 5.46 -8.71
C THR A 119 -9.75 6.24 -8.23
N HIS A 120 -9.70 6.50 -6.93
CA HIS A 120 -8.59 7.22 -6.30
C HIS A 120 -7.26 6.46 -6.36
N ILE A 121 -7.29 5.12 -6.26
CA ILE A 121 -6.09 4.28 -6.31
C ILE A 121 -5.46 4.34 -7.71
N ARG A 122 -6.27 4.24 -8.77
CA ARG A 122 -5.79 4.36 -10.16
C ARG A 122 -5.24 5.77 -10.43
N ALA A 123 -5.93 6.81 -9.96
CA ALA A 123 -5.48 8.18 -10.10
C ALA A 123 -4.13 8.46 -9.40
N LYS A 124 -3.93 7.93 -8.18
CA LYS A 124 -2.64 8.03 -7.48
C LYS A 124 -1.51 7.35 -8.27
N ARG A 125 -1.74 6.11 -8.72
CA ARG A 125 -0.76 5.37 -9.54
C ARG A 125 -0.41 6.13 -10.82
N LYS A 126 -1.41 6.70 -11.50
CA LYS A 126 -1.17 7.45 -12.74
C LYS A 126 -0.44 8.78 -12.48
N ARG A 127 -0.74 9.45 -11.38
CA ARG A 127 -0.04 10.67 -10.98
C ARG A 127 1.45 10.41 -10.69
N GLU A 128 1.76 9.34 -9.96
CA GLU A 128 3.14 8.92 -9.67
C GLU A 128 3.90 8.61 -10.97
N GLU A 129 3.26 7.90 -11.89
CA GLU A 129 3.82 7.62 -13.22
C GLU A 129 4.14 8.91 -14.01
N LEU A 130 3.19 9.85 -14.11
CA LEU A 130 3.42 11.13 -14.80
C LEU A 130 4.49 11.99 -14.11
N SER A 131 4.56 11.96 -12.77
CA SER A 131 5.60 12.65 -12.01
C SER A 131 6.99 12.08 -12.30
N ASN A 132 7.11 10.76 -12.40
CA ASN A 132 8.38 10.10 -12.73
C ASN A 132 8.83 10.46 -14.15
N ILE A 133 7.90 10.47 -15.12
CA ILE A 133 8.20 10.90 -16.50
C ILE A 133 8.74 12.34 -16.51
N LEU A 134 8.07 13.27 -15.82
CA LEU A 134 8.55 14.66 -15.72
C LEU A 134 9.94 14.77 -15.06
N ALA A 135 10.21 13.95 -14.05
CA ALA A 135 11.53 13.90 -13.42
C ALA A 135 12.61 13.39 -14.40
N HIS A 136 12.31 12.36 -15.20
CA HIS A 136 13.21 11.87 -16.25
C HIS A 136 13.45 12.91 -17.33
N MET A 137 12.41 13.61 -17.80
CA MET A 137 12.53 14.68 -18.79
C MET A 137 13.40 15.83 -18.28
N ARG A 138 13.22 16.26 -17.02
CA ARG A 138 14.07 17.29 -16.40
C ARG A 138 15.53 16.84 -16.34
N LYS A 139 15.79 15.62 -15.91
CA LYS A 139 17.16 15.06 -15.87
C LYS A 139 17.80 14.99 -17.25
N ALA A 140 17.04 14.62 -18.28
CA ALA A 140 17.53 14.57 -19.66
C ALA A 140 17.83 15.96 -20.23
N ALA A 141 17.07 16.99 -19.84
CA ALA A 141 17.28 18.36 -20.28
C ALA A 141 18.45 19.08 -19.58
N HIS A 142 18.84 18.62 -18.39
CA HIS A 142 19.97 19.16 -17.62
C HIS A 142 21.30 18.43 -17.88
N LYS A 143 21.35 17.60 -18.93
CA LYS A 143 22.55 16.91 -19.39
C LYS A 143 22.98 17.50 -20.73
#